data_AF-A0A0F6W9F0-F1
#
_entry.id   AF-A0A0F6W9F0-F1
#
_cell.length_a   1.000
_cell.length_b   1.000
_cell.length_c   1.000
_cell.angle_alpha   90.00
_cell.angle_beta   90.00
_cell.angle_gamma   90.00
#
_symmetry.space_group_name_H-M   'P 1'
#
loop_
_entity.id
_entity.type
_entity.pdbx_description
1 polymer ?
#
loop_
_entity_poly.entity_id
_entity_poly.type
_entity_poly.pdbx_seq_one_letter_code
_entity_poly.pdbx_strand_id
1 'polypeptide(L)'
;MVRLRARHVLGDPGEMSNGPASHDRLDDAVAANLSALLEHRRKVERARTIHERIADRIARFAGTMYFAYAHAVLFGVWLVWNSIPGVPHWDPYPFVMLAMFASVEAIFLSTFVLVSQNRMAQLADQRADLDLQINLLSEREITRVLALACRIAVRLGVRDQPADVSDLQRDVDPRELLETIDEASAEDEEQRPHRQRSRRGPAPRP
;
A
#
# COMPACT_ATOMS: atom_id res chain seq x y z
N MET A 1 50.25 -26.69 -27.37
CA MET A 1 49.53 -27.02 -28.62
C MET A 1 48.22 -27.70 -28.25
N VAL A 2 47.07 -27.06 -28.45
CA VAL A 2 45.84 -27.65 -29.04
C VAL A 2 44.96 -26.46 -29.44
N ARG A 3 44.58 -26.43 -30.71
CA ARG A 3 43.95 -25.32 -31.45
C ARG A 3 42.50 -25.06 -31.03
N LEU A 4 42.14 -23.77 -31.03
CA LEU A 4 40.77 -23.29 -31.23
C LEU A 4 40.11 -23.98 -32.43
N ARG A 5 38.85 -24.40 -32.26
CA ARG A 5 37.95 -24.68 -33.39
C ARG A 5 36.66 -23.91 -33.19
N ALA A 6 36.65 -22.69 -33.72
CA ALA A 6 35.43 -22.00 -34.09
C ALA A 6 34.70 -22.85 -35.15
N ARG A 7 33.45 -23.22 -34.89
CA ARG A 7 32.52 -23.72 -35.90
C ARG A 7 31.15 -23.09 -35.66
N HIS A 8 30.91 -22.03 -36.43
CA HIS A 8 29.69 -21.82 -37.21
C HIS A 8 28.38 -22.26 -36.55
N VAL A 9 27.79 -21.36 -35.76
CA VAL A 9 26.35 -21.33 -35.49
C VAL A 9 25.78 -20.17 -36.31
N LEU A 10 25.60 -20.41 -37.61
CA LEU A 10 24.59 -19.67 -38.37
C LEU A 10 23.52 -20.71 -38.68
N GLY A 11 22.45 -20.70 -37.89
CA GLY A 11 21.24 -21.40 -38.21
C GLY A 11 20.58 -20.74 -39.42
N ASP A 12 19.99 -21.58 -40.26
CA ASP A 12 19.21 -21.28 -41.46
C ASP A 12 18.14 -20.20 -41.17
N PRO A 13 17.98 -19.12 -41.97
CA PRO A 13 17.03 -18.05 -41.70
C PRO A 13 15.57 -18.39 -42.08
N GLY A 14 15.16 -19.66 -41.91
CA GLY A 14 13.94 -20.19 -42.54
C GLY A 14 12.90 -20.83 -41.62
N GLU A 15 13.13 -21.04 -40.33
CA GLU A 15 12.16 -21.73 -39.46
C GLU A 15 11.99 -21.06 -38.09
N MET A 16 11.28 -19.92 -38.07
CA MET A 16 10.52 -19.55 -36.88
C MET A 16 9.27 -20.43 -36.82
N SER A 17 9.46 -21.71 -36.51
CA SER A 17 8.37 -22.60 -36.10
C SER A 17 7.86 -22.10 -34.75
N ASN A 18 6.83 -21.27 -34.78
CA ASN A 18 5.96 -20.98 -33.64
C ASN A 18 5.14 -22.25 -33.35
N GLY A 19 5.82 -23.26 -32.81
CA GLY A 19 5.19 -24.49 -32.34
C GLY A 19 4.53 -24.28 -30.97
N PRO A 20 3.52 -25.09 -30.61
CA PRO A 20 2.78 -25.04 -29.34
C PRO A 20 3.65 -25.18 -28.06
N ALA A 21 4.95 -25.47 -28.20
CA ALA A 21 5.87 -25.76 -27.11
C ALA A 21 6.34 -24.53 -26.30
N SER A 22 6.21 -23.30 -26.82
CA SER A 22 6.59 -22.08 -26.08
C SER A 22 5.52 -21.66 -25.06
N HIS A 23 4.24 -21.88 -25.37
CA HIS A 23 3.12 -21.62 -24.47
C HIS A 23 3.14 -22.59 -23.27
N ASP A 24 3.33 -23.88 -23.55
CA ASP A 24 3.38 -24.96 -22.56
C ASP A 24 4.47 -24.72 -21.48
N ARG A 25 5.65 -24.24 -21.88
CA ARG A 25 6.77 -23.94 -20.97
C ARG A 25 6.57 -22.69 -20.11
N LEU A 26 5.84 -21.70 -20.60
CA LEU A 26 5.46 -20.51 -19.82
C LEU A 26 4.40 -20.89 -18.79
N ASP A 27 3.42 -21.70 -19.19
CA ASP A 27 2.38 -22.22 -18.32
C ASP A 27 2.96 -23.09 -17.20
N ASP A 28 3.96 -23.94 -17.51
CA ASP A 28 4.72 -24.72 -16.52
C ASP A 28 5.51 -23.85 -15.54
N ALA A 29 6.18 -22.81 -16.04
CA ALA A 29 6.97 -21.89 -15.19
C ALA A 29 6.07 -21.04 -14.28
N VAL A 30 4.93 -20.58 -14.78
CA VAL A 30 3.92 -19.86 -13.98
C VAL A 30 3.31 -20.79 -12.94
N ALA A 31 2.99 -22.03 -13.29
CA ALA A 31 2.48 -23.04 -12.35
C ALA A 31 3.49 -23.37 -11.24
N ALA A 32 4.78 -23.47 -11.57
CA ALA A 32 5.84 -23.68 -10.60
C ALA A 32 6.00 -22.47 -9.64
N ASN A 33 5.95 -21.25 -10.15
CA ASN A 33 6.01 -20.03 -9.33
C ASN A 33 4.78 -19.88 -8.42
N LEU A 34 3.58 -20.19 -8.93
CA LEU A 34 2.34 -20.13 -8.15
C LEU A 34 2.34 -21.16 -7.02
N SER A 35 2.80 -22.39 -7.30
CA SER A 35 2.89 -23.44 -6.28
C SER A 35 3.89 -23.07 -5.18
N ALA A 36 5.04 -22.49 -5.53
CA ALA A 36 6.00 -21.97 -4.56
C ALA A 36 5.41 -20.86 -3.67
N LEU A 37 4.67 -19.90 -4.25
CA LEU A 37 3.98 -18.84 -3.51
C LEU A 37 2.91 -19.38 -2.55
N LEU A 38 2.09 -20.34 -3.01
CA LEU A 38 1.06 -20.97 -2.20
C LEU A 38 1.67 -21.78 -1.05
N GLU A 39 2.78 -22.46 -1.29
CA GLU A 39 3.48 -23.20 -0.24
C GLU A 39 4.08 -22.25 0.81
N HIS A 40 4.66 -21.13 0.37
CA HIS A 40 5.18 -20.12 1.28
C HIS A 40 4.09 -19.49 2.14
N ARG A 41 2.95 -19.12 1.54
CA ARG A 41 1.74 -18.65 2.26
C ARG A 41 1.26 -19.66 3.28
N ARG A 42 1.17 -20.95 2.91
CA ARG A 42 0.75 -22.03 3.81
C ARG A 42 1.70 -22.22 4.99
N LYS A 43 3.01 -22.09 4.79
CA LYS A 43 4.01 -22.15 5.88
C LYS A 43 3.82 -20.99 6.87
N VAL A 44 3.59 -19.78 6.38
CA VAL A 44 3.29 -18.61 7.21
C VAL A 44 1.98 -18.79 7.99
N GLU A 45 0.93 -19.32 7.34
CA GLU A 45 -0.38 -19.54 7.97
C GLU A 45 -0.38 -20.66 9.04
N ARG A 46 0.47 -21.69 8.85
CA ARG A 46 0.64 -22.81 9.81
C ARG A 46 1.49 -22.44 11.01
N ALA A 47 2.40 -21.47 10.87
CA ALA A 47 3.22 -20.97 11.98
C ALA A 47 2.45 -20.05 12.94
N ARG A 48 1.24 -19.60 12.58
CA ARG A 48 0.42 -18.73 13.44
C ARG A 48 -0.10 -19.47 14.65
N THR A 49 0.22 -18.93 15.82
CA THR A 49 -0.28 -19.42 17.10
C THR A 49 -1.80 -19.22 17.22
N ILE A 50 -2.45 -20.00 18.09
CA ILE A 50 -3.90 -19.83 18.37
C ILE A 50 -4.20 -18.40 18.85
N HIS A 51 -3.26 -17.79 19.59
CA HIS A 51 -3.39 -16.44 20.12
C HIS A 51 -3.37 -15.38 19.02
N GLU A 52 -2.50 -15.52 18.00
CA GLU A 52 -2.52 -14.64 16.82
C GLU A 52 -3.82 -14.73 16.03
N ARG A 53 -4.43 -15.92 15.94
CA ARG A 53 -5.73 -16.08 15.27
C ARG A 53 -6.87 -15.38 16.01
N ILE A 54 -6.83 -15.41 17.34
CA ILE A 54 -7.80 -14.71 18.19
C ILE A 54 -7.59 -13.20 18.09
N ALA A 55 -6.34 -12.74 18.22
CA ALA A 55 -5.98 -11.34 18.05
C ALA A 55 -6.42 -10.79 16.68
N ASP A 56 -6.23 -11.57 15.60
CA ASP A 56 -6.67 -11.19 14.25
C ASP A 56 -8.18 -11.11 14.09
N ARG A 57 -8.96 -11.92 14.83
CA ARG A 57 -10.42 -11.79 14.84
C ARG A 57 -10.85 -10.56 15.62
N ILE A 58 -10.25 -10.33 16.78
CA ILE A 58 -10.57 -9.17 17.64
C ILE A 58 -10.21 -7.87 16.93
N ALA A 59 -9.02 -7.77 16.33
CA ALA A 59 -8.59 -6.58 15.59
C ALA A 59 -9.52 -6.25 14.41
N ARG A 60 -9.93 -7.26 13.64
CA ARG A 60 -10.90 -7.06 12.54
C ARG A 60 -12.28 -6.65 13.03
N PHE A 61 -12.72 -7.21 14.15
CA PHE A 61 -14.01 -6.88 14.75
C PHE A 61 -14.02 -5.47 15.34
N ALA A 62 -12.97 -5.11 16.09
CA ALA A 62 -12.79 -3.77 16.66
C ALA A 62 -12.65 -2.67 15.59
N GLY A 63 -12.08 -2.99 14.43
CA GLY A 63 -11.99 -2.06 13.29
C GLY A 63 -13.31 -1.82 12.55
N THR A 64 -14.42 -2.48 12.95
CA THR A 64 -15.69 -2.39 12.24
C THR A 64 -16.71 -1.53 12.99
N MET A 65 -17.50 -0.73 12.27
CA MET A 65 -18.52 0.16 12.85
C MET A 65 -19.64 -0.57 13.61
N TYR A 66 -19.87 -1.86 13.30
CA TYR A 66 -20.80 -2.74 14.03
C TYR A 66 -20.45 -2.88 15.52
N PHE A 67 -19.17 -2.84 15.89
CA PHE A 67 -18.76 -2.90 17.29
C PHE A 67 -19.29 -1.72 18.10
N ALA A 68 -19.18 -0.51 17.54
CA ALA A 68 -19.68 0.71 18.17
C ALA A 68 -21.20 0.68 18.32
N TYR A 69 -21.94 0.22 17.30
CA TYR A 69 -23.39 0.07 17.39
C TYR A 69 -23.81 -0.94 18.46
N ALA A 70 -23.10 -2.07 18.59
CA ALA A 70 -23.38 -3.06 19.63
C ALA A 70 -23.23 -2.46 21.04
N HIS A 71 -22.20 -1.65 21.28
CA HIS A 71 -21.98 -0.98 22.57
C HIS A 71 -23.04 0.09 22.84
N ALA A 72 -23.37 0.89 21.82
CA ALA A 72 -24.41 1.90 21.94
C ALA A 72 -25.76 1.27 22.31
N VAL A 73 -26.12 0.13 21.70
CA VAL A 73 -27.33 -0.61 22.05
C VAL A 73 -27.23 -1.22 23.44
N LEU A 74 -26.11 -1.84 23.80
CA LEU A 74 -25.90 -2.44 25.12
C LEU A 74 -26.06 -1.41 26.25
N PHE A 75 -25.35 -0.28 26.16
CA PHE A 75 -25.44 0.79 27.14
C PHE A 75 -26.81 1.48 27.12
N GLY A 76 -27.40 1.65 25.93
CA GLY A 76 -28.76 2.19 25.80
C GLY A 76 -29.81 1.31 26.48
N VAL A 77 -29.75 -0.01 26.28
CA VAL A 77 -30.64 -0.98 26.93
C VAL A 77 -30.44 -0.98 28.44
N TRP A 78 -29.19 -0.92 28.93
CA TRP A 78 -28.90 -0.83 30.36
C TRP A 78 -29.48 0.43 30.99
N LEU A 79 -29.32 1.57 30.32
CA LEU A 79 -29.81 2.85 30.79
C LEU A 79 -31.33 2.87 30.84
N VAL A 80 -32.00 2.38 29.79
CA VAL A 80 -33.46 2.25 29.75
C VAL A 80 -33.95 1.32 30.85
N TRP A 81 -33.35 0.13 31.00
CA TRP A 81 -33.72 -0.83 32.04
C TRP A 81 -33.65 -0.23 33.45
N ASN A 82 -32.58 0.50 33.76
CA ASN A 82 -32.40 1.15 35.08
C ASN A 82 -33.13 2.50 35.23
N SER A 83 -33.83 2.97 34.19
CA SER A 83 -34.65 4.19 34.24
C SER A 83 -36.16 3.91 34.25
N ILE A 84 -36.59 2.64 34.14
CA ILE A 84 -38.01 2.27 34.13
C ILE A 84 -38.56 2.31 35.56
N PRO A 85 -39.55 3.18 35.86
CA PRO A 85 -40.17 3.24 37.19
C PRO A 85 -40.95 1.95 37.48
N GLY A 86 -40.75 1.39 38.68
CA GLY A 86 -41.45 0.18 39.14
C GLY A 86 -40.67 -1.14 39.00
N VAL A 87 -39.48 -1.11 38.39
CA VAL A 87 -38.55 -2.25 38.35
C VAL A 87 -37.47 -2.06 39.44
N PRO A 88 -36.98 -3.13 40.09
CA PRO A 88 -35.80 -3.02 40.96
C PRO A 88 -34.61 -2.46 40.18
N HIS A 89 -34.18 -1.24 40.52
CA HIS A 89 -33.01 -0.61 39.89
C HIS A 89 -31.74 -1.31 40.40
N TRP A 90 -31.04 -2.00 39.50
CA TRP A 90 -29.80 -2.70 39.82
C TRP A 90 -28.62 -1.71 39.93
N ASP A 91 -28.64 -0.65 39.12
CA ASP A 91 -27.63 0.40 39.07
C ASP A 91 -28.32 1.77 39.11
N PRO A 92 -28.67 2.29 40.31
CA PRO A 92 -29.29 3.60 40.46
C PRO A 92 -28.38 4.72 39.94
N TYR A 93 -28.97 5.85 39.55
CA TYR A 93 -28.22 7.06 39.23
C TYR A 93 -27.25 7.37 40.39
N PRO A 94 -25.93 7.49 40.16
CA PRO A 94 -25.24 7.89 38.92
C PRO A 94 -24.63 6.75 38.05
N PHE A 95 -25.16 5.52 38.09
CA PHE A 95 -24.72 4.38 37.27
C PHE A 95 -23.25 3.95 37.47
N VAL A 96 -22.84 3.77 38.73
CA VAL A 96 -21.45 3.46 39.09
C VAL A 96 -21.00 2.11 38.53
N MET A 97 -21.86 1.10 38.51
CA MET A 97 -21.51 -0.22 37.99
C MET A 97 -21.22 -0.14 36.49
N LEU A 98 -22.11 0.48 35.71
CA LEU A 98 -21.90 0.67 34.28
C LEU A 98 -20.61 1.44 33.99
N ALA A 99 -20.34 2.51 34.74
CA ALA A 99 -19.11 3.28 34.58
C ALA A 99 -17.85 2.45 34.86
N MET A 100 -17.87 1.60 35.90
CA MET A 100 -16.75 0.70 36.19
C MET A 100 -16.51 -0.30 35.06
N PHE A 101 -17.56 -0.97 34.57
CA PHE A 101 -17.44 -1.90 33.45
C PHE A 101 -16.94 -1.22 32.17
N ALA A 102 -17.52 -0.07 31.81
CA ALA A 102 -17.11 0.71 30.65
C ALA A 102 -15.63 1.16 30.75
N SER A 103 -15.14 1.49 31.95
CA SER A 103 -13.74 1.90 32.15
C SER A 103 -12.76 0.75 31.86
N VAL A 104 -13.06 -0.45 32.35
CA VAL A 104 -12.25 -1.65 32.11
C VAL A 104 -12.29 -2.01 30.62
N GLU A 105 -13.48 -1.98 30.02
CA GLU A 105 -13.67 -2.24 28.59
C GLU A 105 -12.89 -1.25 27.72
N ALA A 106 -12.87 0.05 28.08
CA ALA A 106 -12.11 1.07 27.36
C ALA A 106 -10.60 0.80 27.40
N ILE A 107 -10.05 0.32 28.52
CA ILE A 107 -8.62 -0.06 28.62
C ILE A 107 -8.31 -1.22 27.67
N PHE A 108 -9.16 -2.26 27.65
CA PHE A 108 -9.00 -3.37 26.71
C PHE A 108 -9.10 -2.91 25.25
N LEU A 109 -10.06 -2.03 24.94
CA LEU A 109 -10.22 -1.50 23.59
C LEU A 109 -9.02 -0.69 23.15
N SER A 110 -8.52 0.22 24.00
CA SER A 110 -7.32 0.99 23.72
C SER A 110 -6.12 0.07 23.45
N THR A 111 -5.96 -0.98 24.25
CA THR A 111 -4.89 -1.98 24.07
C THR A 111 -5.04 -2.73 22.74
N PHE A 112 -6.24 -3.18 22.39
CA PHE A 112 -6.49 -3.86 21.10
C PHE A 112 -6.28 -2.93 19.91
N VAL A 113 -6.72 -1.67 20.02
CA VAL A 113 -6.47 -0.64 19.01
C VAL A 113 -4.97 -0.42 18.83
N LEU A 114 -4.21 -0.29 19.93
CA LEU A 114 -2.76 -0.09 19.87
C LEU A 114 -2.04 -1.29 19.22
N VAL A 115 -2.43 -2.52 19.59
CA VAL A 115 -1.87 -3.73 18.96
C VAL A 115 -2.22 -3.79 17.47
N SER A 116 -3.45 -3.44 17.10
CA SER A 116 -3.88 -3.39 15.71
C SER A 116 -3.12 -2.32 14.91
N GLN A 117 -2.92 -1.14 15.50
CA GLN A 117 -2.14 -0.05 14.92
C GLN A 117 -0.67 -0.44 14.74
N ASN A 118 -0.03 -1.02 15.75
CA ASN A 118 1.35 -1.51 15.67
C ASN A 118 1.51 -2.55 14.55
N ARG A 119 0.53 -3.45 14.40
CA ARG A 119 0.52 -4.41 13.30
C ARG A 119 0.34 -3.75 11.93
N MET A 120 -0.56 -2.78 11.81
CA MET A 120 -0.74 -2.03 10.56
C MET A 120 0.54 -1.28 10.19
N ALA A 121 1.24 -0.69 11.17
CA ALA A 121 2.53 -0.03 10.97
C ALA A 121 3.60 -1.01 10.46
N GLN A 122 3.75 -2.17 11.11
CA GLN A 122 4.70 -3.20 10.65
C GLN A 122 4.41 -3.69 9.22
N LEU A 123 3.14 -3.85 8.85
CA LEU A 123 2.75 -4.23 7.50
C LEU A 123 3.00 -3.10 6.49
N ALA A 124 2.85 -1.84 6.91
CA ALA A 124 3.15 -0.68 6.07
C ALA A 124 4.67 -0.58 5.81
N ASP A 125 5.50 -0.74 6.83
CA ASP A 125 6.96 -0.74 6.71
C ASP A 125 7.44 -1.84 5.74
N GLN A 126 6.93 -3.07 5.89
CA GLN A 126 7.27 -4.17 4.98
C GLN A 126 6.88 -3.89 3.52
N ARG A 127 5.75 -3.20 3.29
CA ARG A 127 5.33 -2.80 1.95
C ARG A 127 6.25 -1.73 1.39
N ALA A 128 6.60 -0.73 2.20
CA ALA A 128 7.54 0.32 1.80
C ALA A 128 8.90 -0.25 1.38
N ASP A 129 9.43 -1.23 2.13
CA ASP A 129 10.69 -1.91 1.79
C ASP A 129 10.61 -2.69 0.47
N LEU A 130 9.49 -3.37 0.21
CA LEU A 130 9.26 -4.09 -1.04
C LEU A 130 9.10 -3.13 -2.23
N ASP A 131 8.33 -2.05 -2.04
CA ASP A 131 8.11 -1.03 -3.06
C ASP A 131 9.43 -0.35 -3.44
N LEU A 132 10.28 -0.04 -2.46
CA LEU A 132 11.62 0.49 -2.70
C LEU A 132 12.48 -0.48 -3.52
N GLN A 133 12.47 -1.77 -3.19
CA GLN A 133 13.23 -2.78 -3.94
C GLN A 133 12.74 -2.92 -5.38
N ILE A 134 11.42 -2.93 -5.59
CA ILE A 134 10.82 -2.98 -6.93
C ILE A 134 11.19 -1.74 -7.73
N ASN A 135 11.19 -0.56 -7.11
CA ASN A 135 11.57 0.69 -7.76
C ASN A 135 13.03 0.65 -8.23
N LEU A 136 13.97 0.31 -7.34
CA LEU A 136 15.40 0.19 -7.68
C LEU A 136 15.67 -0.87 -8.75
N LEU A 137 14.94 -2.00 -8.71
CA LEU A 137 15.04 -3.01 -9.77
C LEU A 137 14.53 -2.47 -11.10
N SER A 138 13.39 -1.79 -11.10
CA SER A 138 12.79 -1.19 -12.30
C SER A 138 13.71 -0.14 -12.91
N GLU A 139 14.30 0.73 -12.09
CA GLU A 139 15.27 1.74 -12.53
C GLU A 139 16.49 1.10 -13.22
N ARG A 140 17.03 0.02 -12.63
CA ARG A 140 18.12 -0.75 -13.22
C ARG A 140 17.73 -1.40 -14.55
N GLU A 141 16.53 -1.96 -14.64
CA GLU A 141 16.02 -2.59 -15.86
C GLU A 141 15.78 -1.54 -16.96
N ILE A 142 15.20 -0.40 -16.63
CA ILE A 142 15.01 0.74 -17.55
C ILE A 142 16.36 1.22 -18.08
N THR A 143 17.34 1.43 -17.21
CA THR A 143 18.71 1.81 -17.60
C THR A 143 19.32 0.78 -18.55
N ARG A 144 19.09 -0.51 -18.29
CA ARG A 144 19.59 -1.60 -19.16
C ARG A 144 18.90 -1.60 -20.52
N VAL A 145 17.59 -1.37 -20.56
CA VAL A 145 16.81 -1.25 -21.81
C VAL A 145 17.27 -0.03 -22.59
N LEU A 146 17.45 1.12 -21.96
CA LEU A 146 17.97 2.34 -22.60
C LEU A 146 19.37 2.10 -23.17
N ALA A 147 20.27 1.47 -22.41
CA ALA A 147 21.61 1.13 -22.88
C ALA A 147 21.60 0.14 -24.05
N LEU A 148 20.60 -0.75 -24.14
CA LEU A 148 20.41 -1.62 -25.30
C LEU A 148 19.85 -0.84 -26.50
N ALA A 149 18.86 0.03 -26.29
CA ALA A 149 18.28 0.89 -27.31
C ALA A 149 19.35 1.82 -27.94
N CYS A 150 20.17 2.47 -27.12
CA CYS A 150 21.29 3.29 -27.60
C CYS A 150 22.28 2.47 -28.43
N ARG A 151 22.63 1.24 -28.00
CA ARG A 151 23.52 0.36 -28.78
C ARG A 151 22.93 -0.03 -30.13
N ILE A 152 21.61 -0.22 -30.21
CA ILE A 152 20.92 -0.51 -31.47
C ILE A 152 20.90 0.74 -32.37
N ALA A 153 20.59 1.92 -31.82
CA ALA A 153 20.58 3.19 -32.55
C ALA A 153 21.94 3.51 -33.19
N VAL A 154 23.04 3.30 -32.44
CA VAL A 154 24.41 3.46 -32.95
C VAL A 154 24.70 2.51 -34.11
N ARG A 155 24.29 1.24 -34.01
CA ARG A 155 24.47 0.26 -35.10
C ARG A 155 23.66 0.61 -36.36
N LEU A 156 22.48 1.19 -36.20
CA LEU A 156 21.60 1.59 -37.31
C LEU A 156 22.04 2.91 -37.97
N GLY A 157 23.07 3.57 -37.44
CA GLY A 157 23.60 4.80 -38.03
C GLY A 157 22.65 5.99 -37.91
N VAL A 158 21.77 5.99 -36.91
CA VAL A 158 20.87 7.12 -36.62
C VAL A 158 21.73 8.30 -36.16
N ARG A 159 21.90 9.30 -37.03
CA ARG A 159 22.81 10.46 -36.84
C ARG A 159 22.16 11.66 -36.16
N ASP A 160 20.84 11.69 -36.02
CA ASP A 160 20.17 12.71 -35.22
C ASP A 160 20.10 12.22 -33.77
N GLN A 161 21.06 12.70 -32.98
CA GLN A 161 20.98 12.70 -31.53
C GLN A 161 20.00 13.83 -31.17
N PRO A 162 18.73 13.57 -30.79
CA PRO A 162 18.00 14.58 -30.06
C PRO A 162 18.80 14.85 -28.78
N ALA A 163 18.99 16.14 -28.50
CA ALA A 163 19.76 16.69 -27.39
C ALA A 163 19.92 15.73 -26.20
N ASP A 164 21.17 15.38 -25.95
CA ASP A 164 21.71 14.92 -24.69
C ASP A 164 20.92 13.85 -23.92
N VAL A 165 21.27 12.58 -24.14
CA VAL A 165 20.85 11.47 -23.27
C VAL A 165 21.35 11.70 -21.83
N SER A 166 22.32 12.61 -21.62
CA SER A 166 22.73 13.05 -20.29
C SER A 166 21.65 13.90 -19.57
N ASP A 167 20.72 14.54 -20.29
CA ASP A 167 19.58 15.25 -19.69
C ASP A 167 18.47 14.30 -19.22
N LEU A 168 18.33 13.12 -19.86
CA LEU A 168 17.42 12.07 -19.39
C LEU A 168 18.02 11.20 -18.26
N GLN A 169 19.33 11.30 -18.03
CA GLN A 169 20.04 10.71 -16.88
C GLN A 169 20.17 11.68 -15.70
N ARG A 170 19.58 12.88 -15.78
CA ARG A 170 19.40 13.70 -14.58
C ARG A 170 18.42 12.97 -13.68
N ASP A 171 18.99 12.29 -12.70
CA ASP A 171 18.34 11.92 -11.45
C ASP A 171 17.73 13.21 -10.90
N VAL A 172 16.40 13.36 -11.03
CA VAL A 172 15.71 14.51 -10.44
C VAL A 172 15.74 14.24 -8.95
N ASP A 173 16.63 14.94 -8.24
CA ASP A 173 16.81 14.75 -6.81
C ASP A 173 15.44 14.92 -6.14
N PRO A 174 14.90 13.88 -5.48
CA PRO A 174 13.59 13.94 -4.83
C PRO A 174 13.45 15.12 -3.87
N ARG A 175 14.55 15.66 -3.35
CA ARG A 175 14.55 16.83 -2.46
C ARG A 175 14.18 18.12 -3.19
N GLU A 176 14.66 18.32 -4.42
CA GLU A 176 14.34 19.52 -5.23
C GLU A 176 12.85 19.53 -5.63
N LEU A 177 12.28 18.36 -5.91
CA LEU A 177 10.85 18.23 -6.17
C LEU A 177 9.99 18.47 -4.91
N LEU A 178 10.44 18.00 -3.75
CA LEU A 178 9.72 18.23 -2.49
C LEU A 178 9.69 19.72 -2.13
N GLU A 179 10.79 20.44 -2.30
CA GLU A 179 10.83 21.90 -2.10
C GLU A 179 9.89 22.63 -3.07
N THR A 180 9.89 22.24 -4.35
CA THR A 180 8.99 22.85 -5.36
C THR A 180 7.50 22.61 -5.04
N ILE A 181 7.15 21.43 -4.49
CA ILE A 181 5.76 21.11 -4.10
C ILE A 181 5.35 21.87 -2.84
N ASP A 182 6.24 22.03 -1.85
CA ASP A 182 5.98 22.81 -0.64
C ASP A 182 5.82 24.30 -0.98
N GLU A 183 6.66 24.85 -1.86
CA GLU A 183 6.54 26.24 -2.35
C GLU A 183 5.23 26.47 -3.12
N ALA A 184 4.88 25.58 -4.05
CA ALA A 184 3.61 25.68 -4.79
C ALA A 184 2.38 25.52 -3.88
N SER A 185 2.47 24.67 -2.84
CA SER A 185 1.40 24.49 -1.85
C SER A 185 1.23 25.72 -0.96
N ALA A 186 2.32 26.39 -0.60
CA ALA A 186 2.30 27.64 0.18
C ALA A 186 1.69 28.80 -0.62
N GLU A 187 2.02 28.92 -1.91
CA GLU A 187 1.44 29.94 -2.80
C GLU A 187 -0.08 29.76 -2.98
N ASP A 188 -0.55 28.51 -3.07
CA ASP A 188 -1.98 28.18 -3.17
C ASP A 188 -2.75 28.46 -1.87
N GLU A 189 -2.14 28.29 -0.69
CA GLU A 189 -2.74 28.68 0.60
C GLU A 189 -2.80 30.19 0.79
N GLU A 190 -1.77 30.94 0.34
CA GLU A 190 -1.68 32.39 0.50
C GLU A 190 -2.62 33.15 -0.47
N GLN A 191 -3.01 32.54 -1.59
CA GLN A 191 -3.96 33.11 -2.56
C GLN A 191 -5.44 32.79 -2.29
N ARG A 192 -5.74 31.79 -1.44
CA ARG A 192 -7.11 31.48 -0.99
C ARG A 192 -7.85 32.62 -0.24
N PRO A 193 -7.23 33.41 0.67
CA PRO A 193 -7.94 34.50 1.35
C PRO A 193 -8.36 35.64 0.40
N HIS A 194 -7.63 35.88 -0.69
CA HIS A 194 -7.93 37.00 -1.60
C HIS A 194 -9.07 36.70 -2.59
N ARG A 195 -9.23 35.45 -3.05
CA ARG A 195 -10.37 35.06 -3.89
C ARG A 195 -11.72 35.09 -3.15
N GLN A 196 -11.73 34.83 -1.86
CA GLN A 196 -12.98 34.80 -1.08
C GLN A 196 -13.50 36.20 -0.72
N ARG A 197 -12.61 37.19 -0.61
CA ARG A 197 -12.97 38.60 -0.35
C ARG A 197 -13.50 39.32 -1.58
N SER A 198 -13.02 38.96 -2.78
CA SER A 198 -13.46 39.56 -4.05
C SER A 198 -14.84 39.07 -4.52
N ARG A 199 -15.28 37.88 -4.06
CA ARG A 199 -16.63 37.33 -4.36
C ARG A 199 -17.77 37.90 -3.51
N ARG A 200 -17.49 38.62 -2.42
CA ARG A 200 -18.51 39.39 -1.69
C ARG A 200 -18.65 40.78 -2.33
N GLY A 201 -19.43 40.85 -3.41
CA GLY A 201 -19.87 42.12 -3.97
C GLY A 201 -20.66 42.96 -2.96
N PRO A 202 -20.73 44.29 -3.12
CA PRO A 202 -21.36 45.19 -2.17
C PRO A 202 -22.86 44.88 -2.02
N ALA A 203 -23.33 44.81 -0.76
CA ALA A 203 -24.72 44.58 -0.43
C ALA A 203 -25.63 45.70 -0.98
N PRO A 204 -26.85 45.39 -1.45
CA PRO A 204 -27.79 46.41 -1.90
C PRO A 204 -28.19 47.30 -0.71
N ARG A 205 -28.08 48.63 -0.89
CA ARG A 205 -28.49 49.62 0.10
C ARG A 205 -30.03 49.67 0.19
N PRO A 206 -30.59 49.96 1.39
CA PRO A 206 -32.03 49.95 1.65
C PRO A 206 -32.79 51.02 0.87
#